data_AF-X1AW47-F1
#
_entry.id   AF-X1AW47-F1
#
_cell.length_a   1.000
_cell.length_b   1.000
_cell.length_c   1.000
_cell.angle_alpha   90.00
_cell.angle_beta   90.00
_cell.angle_gamma   90.00
#
_symmetry.space_group_name_H-M   'P 1'
#
loop_
_entity.id
_entity.type
_entity.pdbx_description
1 polymer ?
#
loop_
_entity_poly.entity_id
_entity_poly.type
_entity_poly.pdbx_seq_one_letter_code
_entity_poly.pdbx_strand_id
1 'polypeptide(L)' 'MTDKIKFEHLGLSKRVLDAIYKKGFEEPSPIQALTIPVM' A
#
# COMPACT_ATOMS: atom_id res chain seq x y z
N MET A 1 7.32 -18.30 -4.58
CA MET A 1 6.18 -17.78 -3.81
C MET A 1 6.20 -16.28 -4.02
N THR A 2 5.16 -15.69 -4.61
CA THR A 2 5.16 -14.25 -4.88
C THR A 2 4.81 -13.52 -3.59
N ASP A 3 5.80 -12.89 -2.96
CA ASP A 3 5.55 -12.00 -1.83
C ASP A 3 4.55 -10.93 -2.27
N LYS A 4 3.40 -10.87 -1.59
CA LYS A 4 2.37 -9.89 -1.89
C LYS A 4 2.84 -8.52 -1.43
N ILE A 5 2.85 -7.55 -2.35
CA ILE A 5 3.17 -6.15 -2.03
C ILE A 5 2.08 -5.61 -1.10
N LYS A 6 2.48 -5.05 0.04
CA LYS A 6 1.61 -4.39 1.03
C LYS A 6 1.79 -2.87 0.98
N PHE A 7 0.81 -2.11 1.48
CA PHE A 7 0.86 -0.65 1.48
C PHE A 7 2.03 -0.10 2.33
N GLU A 8 2.46 -0.82 3.36
CA GLU A 8 3.62 -0.49 4.20
C GLU A 8 4.93 -0.45 3.41
N HIS A 9 4.99 -1.14 2.28
CA HIS A 9 6.18 -1.17 1.42
C HIS A 9 6.24 0.03 0.46
N LEU A 10 5.20 0.87 0.40
CA LEU A 10 5.00 1.87 -0.67
C LEU A 10 5.22 3.33 -0.22
N GLY A 11 6.21 3.60 0.64
CA GLY A 11 6.61 4.98 0.96
C GLY A 11 5.51 5.86 1.58
N LEU A 12 4.42 5.27 2.07
CA LEU A 12 3.27 5.99 2.60
C LEU A 12 3.50 6.36 4.07
N SER A 13 3.12 7.59 4.42
CA SER A 13 3.12 8.01 5.83
C SER A 13 2.10 7.19 6.65
N LYS A 14 2.35 7.05 7.95
CA LYS A 14 1.44 6.34 8.87
C LYS A 14 0.00 6.86 8.80
N ARG A 15 -0.20 8.18 8.72
CA ARG A 15 -1.54 8.79 8.61
C ARG A 15 -2.29 8.32 7.36
N VAL A 16 -1.58 8.10 6.25
CA VAL A 16 -2.18 7.60 5.00
C VAL A 16 -2.50 6.11 5.12
N LEU A 17 -1.60 5.31 5.69
CA LEU A 17 -1.85 3.89 5.96
C LEU A 17 -3.09 3.67 6.84
N ASP A 18 -3.22 4.43 7.93
CA ASP A 18 -4.38 4.36 8.82
C ASP A 18 -5.70 4.66 8.09
N ALA A 19 -5.68 5.63 7.17
CA ALA A 19 -6.85 5.98 6.37
C ALA A 19 -7.23 4.89 5.35
N ILE A 20 -6.23 4.27 4.73
CA ILE A 20 -6.39 3.13 3.80
C ILE A 20 -7.04 1.96 4.55
N TYR A 21 -6.53 1.61 5.74
CA TYR A 21 -7.09 0.53 6.55
C TYR A 21 -8.48 0.84 7.08
N LYS A 22 -8.74 2.07 7.51
CA LYS A 22 -10.10 2.50 7.90
C LYS A 22 -11.11 2.39 6.74
N LYS A 23 -10.64 2.48 5.50
CA LYS A 23 -11.46 2.30 4.30
C LYS A 23 -11.67 0.82 3.93
N GLY A 24 -10.95 -0.10 4.59
CA GLY A 24 -11.06 -1.55 4.38
C GLY A 24 -10.14 -2.11 3.30
N PHE A 25 -9.12 -1.35 2.88
CA PHE A 25 -8.14 -1.83 1.91
C PHE A 25 -6.94 -2.44 2.61
N GLU A 26 -6.62 -3.70 2.28
CA GLU A 26 -5.49 -4.43 2.89
C GLU A 26 -4.27 -4.54 1.97
N GLU A 27 -4.48 -4.48 0.66
CA GLU A 27 -3.44 -4.65 -0.36
C GLU A 27 -3.64 -3.63 -1.50
N PRO A 28 -2.55 -3.07 -2.06
CA PRO A 28 -2.62 -2.26 -3.27
C PRO A 28 -3.07 -3.12 -4.45
N SER A 29 -3.88 -2.53 -5.34
CA SER A 29 -4.09 -3.09 -6.67
C SER A 29 -2.79 -3.11 -7.48
N PRO A 30 -2.70 -3.94 -8.54
CA PRO A 30 -1.50 -4.01 -9.37
C PRO A 30 -1.03 -2.65 -9.90
N ILE A 31 -1.95 -1.79 -10.35
CA ILE A 31 -1.59 -0.47 -10.85
C ILE A 31 -1.10 0.46 -9.73
N GLN A 32 -1.64 0.33 -8.51
CA GLN A 32 -1.18 1.11 -7.36
C GLN A 32 0.22 0.70 -6.92
N ALA A 33 0.55 -0.59 -6.92
CA ALA A 33 1.90 -1.07 -6.64
C ALA A 33 2.94 -0.55 -7.65
N LEU A 34 2.53 -0.29 -8.89
CA LEU A 34 3.39 0.28 -9.94
C LEU A 34 3.50 1.81 -9.90
N THR A 35 2.56 2.51 -9.26
CA THR A 35 2.44 3.97 -9.33
C THR A 35 2.73 4.68 -8.02
N ILE A 36 2.47 4.04 -6.87
CA ILE A 36 2.81 4.59 -5.57
C ILE A 36 4.34 4.48 -5.39
N PRO A 37 5.04 5.58 -5.03
CA PRO A 37 6.49 5.57 -4.87
C PRO A 37 6.95 4.59 -3.80
N VAL A 38 8.04 3.88 -4.08
CA VAL A 38 8.83 3.19 -3.06
C VAL A 38 9.86 4.18 -2.51
N MET A 39 9.94 4.32 -1.18
CA MET A 39 10.97 5.12 -0.50
C MET A 39 12.12 4.24 -0.02
#